data_AF-A0A9X1KU81-F1
#
_entry.id   AF-A0A9X1KU81-F1
#
_cell.length_a   1.000
_cell.length_b   1.000
_cell.length_c   1.000
_cell.angle_alpha   90.00
_cell.angle_beta   90.00
_cell.angle_gamma   90.00
#
_symmetry.space_group_name_H-M   'P 1'
#
loop_
_entity.id
_entity.type
_entity.pdbx_description
1 polymer ?
#
loop_
_entity_poly.entity_id
_entity_poly.type
_entity_poly.pdbx_seq_one_letter_code
_entity_poly.pdbx_strand_id
1 'polypeptide(L)'
;MNVFRTLLQGITAILIVFSVASCTAVEKPPLQEQIMDVISNVDGDMAVVFLGLQDSTGNVLIHENERFHAASTMKTPVMIEAFKQAEEGKFSLEDSILVKNEFTERSVL
;
A
#
# COMPACT_ATOMS: atom_id res chain seq x y z
N MET A 1 23.80 -46.54 -41.34
CA MET A 1 24.34 -45.17 -41.14
C MET A 1 23.26 -44.08 -41.10
N ASN A 2 22.12 -44.24 -41.78
CA ASN A 2 21.05 -43.22 -41.80
C ASN A 2 20.19 -43.21 -40.52
N VAL A 3 19.88 -44.38 -39.94
CA VAL A 3 19.06 -44.50 -38.71
C VAL A 3 19.70 -43.79 -37.51
N PHE A 4 21.03 -43.89 -37.37
CA PHE A 4 21.77 -43.21 -36.30
C PHE A 4 21.76 -41.68 -36.45
N ARG A 5 21.77 -41.17 -37.70
CA ARG A 5 21.67 -39.72 -37.98
C ARG A 5 20.27 -39.20 -37.68
N THR A 6 19.22 -39.97 -37.99
CA THR A 6 17.83 -39.60 -37.68
C THR A 6 17.56 -39.58 -36.17
N LEU A 7 18.12 -40.55 -35.42
CA LEU A 7 18.01 -40.59 -33.96
C LEU A 7 18.75 -39.40 -33.31
N LEU A 8 19.96 -39.08 -33.80
CA LEU A 8 20.75 -37.95 -33.30
C LEU A 8 20.09 -36.59 -33.60
N GLN A 9 19.45 -36.46 -34.76
CA GLN A 9 18.65 -35.27 -35.13
C GLN A 9 17.38 -35.10 -34.29
N GLY A 10 16.74 -36.21 -33.88
CA GLY A 10 15.60 -36.16 -32.96
C GLY A 10 16.00 -35.68 -31.57
N ILE A 11 17.14 -36.14 -31.05
CA ILE A 11 17.65 -35.75 -29.73
C ILE A 11 18.07 -34.28 -29.71
N THR A 12 18.73 -33.78 -30.76
CA THR A 12 19.07 -32.35 -30.85
C THR A 12 17.83 -31.47 -30.99
N ALA A 13 16.80 -31.89 -31.73
CA ALA A 13 15.55 -31.15 -31.82
C ALA A 13 14.83 -31.06 -30.46
N ILE A 14 14.81 -32.14 -29.67
CA ILE A 14 14.20 -32.16 -28.33
C ILE A 14 14.97 -31.26 -27.35
N LEU A 15 16.31 -31.26 -27.39
CA LEU A 15 17.15 -30.38 -26.55
C LEU A 15 16.95 -28.90 -26.88
N ILE A 16 16.79 -28.55 -28.16
CA ILE A 16 16.51 -27.17 -28.58
C ILE A 16 15.13 -26.73 -28.08
N VAL A 17 14.10 -27.57 -28.19
CA VAL A 17 12.74 -27.27 -27.70
C VAL A 17 12.71 -27.07 -26.18
N PHE A 18 13.50 -27.83 -25.41
CA PHE A 18 13.60 -27.64 -23.96
C PHE A 18 14.27 -26.31 -23.58
N SER A 19 15.24 -25.86 -24.37
CA SER A 19 15.98 -24.61 -24.11
C SER A 19 15.16 -23.34 -24.38
N VAL A 20 14.23 -23.35 -25.35
CA VAL A 20 13.34 -22.18 -25.60
C VAL A 20 12.21 -22.06 -24.58
N ALA A 21 11.83 -23.16 -23.91
CA ALA A 21 10.79 -23.13 -22.86
C ALA A 21 11.27 -22.50 -21.54
N SER A 22 12.58 -22.39 -21.31
CA SER A 22 13.16 -21.86 -20.07
C SER A 22 13.35 -20.34 -20.04
N CYS A 23 12.96 -19.62 -21.10
CA CYS A 23 13.03 -18.15 -21.13
C CYS A 23 11.64 -17.55 -20.87
N THR A 24 11.17 -17.68 -19.62
CA THR A 24 10.11 -16.81 -19.11
C THR A 24 10.79 -15.73 -18.28
N ALA A 25 10.67 -14.47 -18.73
CA ALA A 25 11.05 -13.35 -17.89
C ALA A 25 10.22 -13.45 -16.61
N VAL A 26 10.87 -13.52 -15.45
CA VAL A 26 10.18 -13.48 -14.16
C VAL A 26 9.63 -12.07 -14.02
N GLU A 27 8.37 -11.88 -14.44
CA GLU A 27 7.68 -10.62 -14.21
C GLU A 27 7.62 -10.39 -12.72
N LYS A 28 8.06 -9.20 -12.29
CA LYS A 28 7.97 -8.80 -10.89
C LYS A 28 6.48 -8.88 -10.48
N PRO A 29 6.14 -9.52 -9.35
CA PRO A 29 4.75 -9.61 -8.92
C PRO A 29 4.13 -8.21 -8.81
N PRO A 30 2.82 -8.05 -9.03
CA PRO A 30 2.14 -6.77 -8.83
C PRO A 30 2.42 -6.17 -7.45
N LEU A 31 2.46 -4.84 -7.34
CA LEU A 31 2.76 -4.13 -6.09
C LEU A 31 1.83 -4.57 -4.94
N GLN A 32 0.55 -4.78 -5.24
CA GLN A 32 -0.43 -5.22 -4.26
C GLN A 32 -0.09 -6.59 -3.66
N GLU A 33 0.42 -7.54 -4.46
CA GLU A 33 0.83 -8.87 -3.99
C GLU A 33 2.06 -8.77 -3.07
N GLN A 34 3.04 -7.94 -3.44
CA GLN A 34 4.20 -7.68 -2.59
C GLN A 34 3.81 -7.06 -1.24
N ILE A 35 2.83 -6.15 -1.22
CA ILE A 35 2.32 -5.55 0.02
C ILE A 35 1.58 -6.60 0.85
N MET A 36 0.75 -7.43 0.21
CA MET A 36 0.03 -8.50 0.90
C MET A 36 0.98 -9.50 1.58
N ASP A 37 2.08 -9.86 0.90
CA ASP A 37 3.11 -10.73 1.46
C ASP A 37 3.75 -10.11 2.71
N VAL A 38 4.03 -8.80 2.70
CA VAL A 38 4.56 -8.09 3.87
C VAL A 38 3.57 -8.06 5.03
N ILE A 39 2.30 -7.67 4.78
CA ILE A 39 1.34 -7.46 5.86
C ILE A 39 0.78 -8.77 6.43
N SER A 40 0.74 -9.85 5.64
CA SER A 40 0.30 -11.17 6.11
C SER A 40 1.22 -11.80 7.15
N ASN A 41 2.46 -11.30 7.26
CA ASN A 41 3.43 -11.71 8.28
C ASN A 41 3.33 -10.89 9.58
N VAL A 42 2.38 -9.97 9.69
CA VAL A 42 2.17 -9.13 10.87
C VAL A 42 0.95 -9.62 11.65
N ASP A 43 1.10 -9.81 12.96
CA ASP A 43 -0.04 -10.15 13.83
C ASP A 43 -0.95 -8.93 14.03
N GLY A 44 -2.18 -9.03 13.54
CA GLY A 44 -3.23 -8.03 13.72
C GLY A 44 -3.93 -7.62 12.42
N ASP A 45 -4.95 -6.78 12.56
CA ASP A 45 -5.71 -6.26 11.42
C ASP A 45 -4.92 -5.13 10.74
N MET A 46 -4.77 -5.21 9.41
CA MET A 46 -3.98 -4.27 8.61
C MET A 46 -4.79 -3.84 7.38
N ALA A 47 -4.82 -2.53 7.12
CA ALA A 47 -5.36 -1.96 5.91
C ALA A 47 -4.34 -1.03 5.26
N VAL A 48 -4.31 -1.00 3.92
CA VAL A 48 -3.39 -0.17 3.14
C VAL A 48 -4.16 0.48 2.01
N VAL A 49 -4.07 1.81 1.94
CA VAL A 49 -4.63 2.60 0.85
C VAL A 49 -3.52 3.48 0.28
N PHE A 50 -3.20 3.28 -0.99
CA PHE A 50 -2.32 4.13 -1.77
C PHE A 50 -3.08 4.61 -3.00
N LEU A 51 -3.16 5.94 -3.17
CA LEU A 51 -3.82 6.58 -4.29
C LEU A 51 -2.79 7.37 -5.09
N GLY A 52 -2.69 7.07 -6.39
CA GLY A 52 -1.91 7.89 -7.33
C GLY A 52 -2.50 9.29 -7.45
N LEU A 53 -1.65 10.32 -7.47
CA LEU A 53 -2.09 11.72 -7.54
C LEU A 53 -2.49 12.18 -8.96
N GLN A 54 -1.96 11.52 -10.00
CA GLN A 54 -2.19 11.91 -11.39
C GLN A 54 -3.29 11.10 -12.07
N ASP A 55 -3.30 9.79 -11.89
CA ASP A 55 -4.34 8.88 -12.37
C ASP A 55 -4.59 7.77 -11.33
N SER A 56 -5.63 6.96 -11.55
CA SER A 56 -5.92 5.80 -10.70
C SER A 56 -5.02 4.59 -11.02
N THR A 57 -4.08 4.74 -11.97
CA THR A 57 -3.18 3.67 -12.39
C THR A 57 -2.20 3.39 -11.24
N GLY A 58 -2.24 2.17 -10.72
CA GLY A 58 -1.37 1.78 -9.60
C GLY A 58 -1.91 2.11 -8.21
N ASN A 59 -3.21 2.45 -8.08
CA ASN A 59 -3.85 2.45 -6.78
C ASN A 59 -3.73 1.07 -6.11
N VAL A 60 -3.53 1.06 -4.80
CA VAL A 60 -3.55 -0.15 -3.97
C VAL A 60 -4.59 0.06 -2.89
N LEU A 61 -5.62 -0.79 -2.89
CA LEU A 61 -6.71 -0.76 -1.93
C LEU A 61 -6.79 -2.13 -1.25
N ILE A 62 -6.43 -2.19 0.03
CA ILE A 62 -6.46 -3.39 0.86
C ILE A 62 -7.22 -3.04 2.13
N HIS A 63 -8.37 -3.68 2.35
CA HIS A 63 -9.26 -3.47 3.50
C HIS A 63 -9.64 -1.99 3.74
N GLU A 64 -9.82 -1.21 2.67
CA GLU A 64 -9.98 0.24 2.71
C GLU A 64 -11.23 0.73 3.47
N ASN A 65 -12.22 -0.15 3.66
CA ASN A 65 -13.46 0.17 4.35
C ASN A 65 -13.48 -0.28 5.82
N GLU A 66 -12.38 -0.89 6.30
CA GLU A 66 -12.24 -1.30 7.68
C GLU A 66 -11.96 -0.08 8.59
N ARG A 67 -12.43 -0.14 9.84
CA ARG A 67 -12.34 0.98 10.78
C ARG A 67 -11.23 0.77 11.79
N PHE A 68 -10.30 1.72 11.82
CA PHE A 68 -9.18 1.74 12.76
C PHE A 68 -9.27 2.91 13.74
N HIS A 69 -8.64 2.75 14.91
CA HIS A 69 -8.43 3.87 15.81
C HIS A 69 -7.47 4.89 15.16
N ALA A 70 -7.96 6.10 14.90
CA ALA A 70 -7.16 7.15 14.28
C ALA A 70 -5.94 7.56 15.13
N ALA A 71 -5.99 7.41 16.46
CA ALA A 71 -4.93 7.86 17.36
C ALA A 71 -4.47 9.29 17.02
N SER A 72 -3.18 9.54 16.90
CA SER A 72 -2.65 10.86 16.56
C SER A 72 -2.90 11.30 15.11
N THR A 73 -3.36 10.42 14.19
CA THR A 73 -3.68 10.84 12.82
C THR A 73 -4.89 11.78 12.77
N MET A 74 -5.73 11.77 13.81
CA MET A 74 -6.84 12.73 13.98
C MET A 74 -6.37 14.20 14.07
N LYS A 75 -5.10 14.45 14.41
CA LYS A 75 -4.57 15.82 14.42
C LYS A 75 -4.60 16.47 13.03
N THR A 76 -4.46 15.69 11.96
CA THR A 76 -4.51 16.20 10.59
C THR A 76 -5.87 16.83 10.25
N PRO A 77 -7.02 16.13 10.36
CA PRO A 77 -8.32 16.77 10.13
C PRO A 77 -8.63 17.90 11.12
N VAL A 78 -8.11 17.84 12.36
CA VAL A 78 -8.21 18.97 13.31
C VAL A 78 -7.49 20.21 12.76
N MET A 79 -6.28 20.05 12.21
CA MET A 79 -5.55 21.17 11.61
C MET A 79 -6.20 21.68 10.33
N ILE A 80 -6.77 20.80 9.48
CA ILE A 80 -7.53 21.20 8.29
C ILE A 80 -8.68 22.13 8.68
N GLU A 81 -9.45 21.76 9.71
CA GLU A 81 -10.55 22.59 10.20
C GLU A 81 -10.03 23.89 10.84
N ALA A 82 -8.94 23.84 11.62
CA ALA A 82 -8.35 25.03 12.23
C ALA A 82 -7.91 26.07 11.17
N PHE A 83 -7.23 25.63 10.11
CA PHE A 83 -6.82 26.53 9.02
C PHE A 83 -8.03 27.11 8.27
N LYS A 84 -9.05 26.29 8.01
CA LYS A 84 -10.29 26.76 7.38
C LYS A 84 -10.97 27.85 8.22
N GLN A 85 -11.08 27.67 9.53
CA GLN A 85 -11.70 28.68 10.40
C GLN A 85 -10.88 29.97 10.50
N ALA A 86 -9.54 29.86 10.45
CA ALA A 86 -8.66 31.02 10.38
C ALA A 86 -8.84 31.79 9.05
N GLU A 87 -8.97 31.08 7.93
CA GLU A 87 -9.29 31.67 6.62
C GLU A 87 -10.67 32.35 6.61
N GLU A 88 -11.66 31.76 7.29
CA GLU A 88 -12.99 32.36 7.51
C GLU A 88 -12.99 33.55 8.49
N GLY A 89 -11.83 33.89 9.09
CA GLY A 89 -11.68 35.02 9.99
C GLY A 89 -12.29 34.83 11.38
N LYS A 90 -12.56 33.59 11.81
CA LYS A 90 -13.14 33.30 13.13
C LYS A 90 -12.14 33.53 14.28
N PHE A 91 -10.86 33.31 14.01
CA PHE A 91 -9.72 33.58 14.90
C PHE A 91 -8.46 33.74 14.04
N SER A 92 -7.37 34.24 14.65
CA SER A 92 -6.05 34.26 14.02
C SER A 92 -5.22 33.07 14.51
N LEU A 93 -4.35 32.53 13.64
CA LEU A 93 -3.37 31.52 14.06
C LEU A 93 -2.33 32.09 15.03
N GLU A 94 -2.18 33.42 15.08
CA GLU A 94 -1.29 34.13 15.99
C GLU A 94 -1.95 34.41 17.36
N ASP A 95 -3.23 34.04 17.54
CA ASP A 95 -3.92 34.26 18.80
C ASP A 95 -3.29 33.42 19.91
N SER A 96 -3.01 34.06 21.04
CA SER A 96 -2.53 33.35 22.23
C SER A 96 -3.67 32.63 22.92
N ILE A 97 -3.47 31.36 23.27
CA ILE A 97 -4.42 30.59 24.08
C ILE A 97 -3.79 30.34 25.45
N LEU A 98 -4.51 30.67 26.52
CA LEU A 98 -4.10 30.35 27.88
C LEU A 98 -4.18 28.84 28.09
N VAL A 99 -3.03 28.18 28.18
CA VAL A 99 -2.94 26.75 28.52
C VAL A 99 -2.92 26.61 30.05
N LYS A 100 -3.93 25.96 30.61
CA LYS A 100 -3.98 25.59 32.03
C LYS A 100 -3.67 24.11 32.19
N ASN A 101 -2.83 23.77 33.16
CA ASN A 101 -2.52 22.39 33.50
C ASN A 101 -3.59 21.81 34.45
N GLU A 102 -4.85 21.86 34.03
CA GLU A 102 -6.02 21.37 34.78
C GLU A 102 -6.72 20.31 33.93
N PHE A 103 -6.65 19.06 34.36
CA PHE A 103 -7.34 17.95 33.69
C PHE A 103 -8.66 17.69 34.41
N THR A 104 -9.78 18.03 33.77
CA THR A 104 -11.09 17.60 34.26
C THR A 104 -11.35 16.20 33.72
N GLU A 105 -11.14 15.19 34.56
CA GLU A 105 -11.63 13.83 34.33
C GLU A 105 -13.16 13.90 34.23
N ARG A 106 -13.72 13.86 33.02
CA ARG A 106 -15.17 13.70 32.87
C ARG A 106 -15.48 12.23 33.14
N SER A 107 -15.71 11.88 34.40
CA SER A 107 -16.34 10.61 34.74
C SER A 107 -17.74 10.61 34.11
N VAL A 108 -17.90 9.87 33.02
CA VAL A 108 -19.19 9.64 32.41
C VAL A 108 -19.93 8.67 33.34
N LEU A 109 -20.95 9.19 34.05
CA LEU A 109 -22.00 8.37 34.66
C LEU A 109 -22.89 7.77 33.57
#